data_AF-A0A7S8HTW5-F1
#
_entry.id   AF-A0A7S8HTW5-F1
#
_cell.length_a   1.000
_cell.length_b   1.000
_cell.length_c   1.000
_cell.angle_alpha   90.00
_cell.angle_beta   90.00
_cell.angle_gamma   90.00
#
_symmetry.space_group_name_H-M   'P 1'
#
loop_
_entity.id
_entity.type
_entity.pdbx_description
1 polymer ?
#
loop_
_entity_poly.entity_id
_entity_poly.type
_entity_poly.pdbx_seq_one_letter_code
_entity_poly.pdbx_strand_id
1 'polypeptide(L)'
;MGKDMDLVRTTLTLLLLRTQRHNLSTVTRELITINVYCSTAIGIAKLTKRFATTSISISNSQIYNNSTSVMPAPSMSNPQSLDSAAFRNFCKLPTELRLKIWNYNLPPARLVPIQYGSSWPGCSESPSWTGCTSSATIPSNLHACSESRNEALKYYGLGFGFARGPGQIFLDPERDILYFGPRDGYMAADSQFQTIMSMCDPEELALVRRLAINDALFWVDESYRSMTAASLTVELLRRIQARMPGVEEIIFVPRPEEARGPESYIEPSMVYMRMAHQIQTALATLCEQTPGWTPPCWRILPLSAFQSVGAA
;
A
#
# COMPACT_ATOMS: atom_id res chain seq x y z
N MET A 1 50.77 -41.08 2.49
CA MET A 1 49.85 -41.13 1.33
C MET A 1 48.50 -40.45 1.60
N GLY A 2 48.46 -39.38 2.43
CA GLY A 2 47.21 -38.75 2.87
C GLY A 2 47.20 -37.22 2.82
N LYS A 3 48.20 -36.58 2.19
CA LYS A 3 48.25 -35.11 2.04
C LYS A 3 47.84 -34.62 0.65
N ASP A 4 47.91 -35.47 -0.38
CA ASP A 4 47.50 -35.10 -1.75
C ASP A 4 45.99 -35.16 -1.98
N MET A 5 45.25 -35.97 -1.22
CA MET A 5 43.79 -36.06 -1.37
C MET A 5 43.03 -34.82 -0.87
N ASP A 6 43.56 -34.15 0.15
CA ASP A 6 42.92 -32.94 0.71
C ASP A 6 43.15 -31.70 -0.18
N LEU A 7 44.29 -31.64 -0.88
CA LEU A 7 44.56 -30.56 -1.84
C LEU A 7 43.64 -30.65 -3.07
N VAL A 8 43.39 -31.86 -3.57
CA VAL A 8 42.48 -32.11 -4.70
C VAL A 8 41.03 -31.77 -4.32
N ARG A 9 40.58 -32.15 -3.10
CA ARG A 9 39.21 -31.87 -2.63
C ARG A 9 38.96 -30.38 -2.40
N THR A 10 39.96 -29.66 -1.89
CA THR A 10 39.88 -28.20 -1.68
C THR A 10 39.85 -27.45 -3.01
N THR A 11 40.64 -27.91 -3.98
CA THR A 11 40.70 -27.31 -5.33
C THR A 11 39.39 -27.52 -6.11
N LEU A 12 38.76 -28.70 -5.98
CA LEU A 12 37.46 -28.99 -6.61
C LEU A 12 36.32 -28.16 -6.01
N THR A 13 36.36 -27.91 -4.69
CA THR A 13 35.37 -27.08 -3.99
C THR A 13 35.50 -25.61 -4.37
N LEU A 14 36.72 -25.11 -4.54
CA LEU A 14 36.97 -23.74 -4.99
C LEU A 14 36.62 -23.53 -6.48
N LEU A 15 36.78 -24.56 -7.32
CA LEU A 15 36.32 -24.53 -8.70
C LEU A 15 34.78 -24.49 -8.78
N LEU A 16 34.07 -25.32 -8.01
CA LEU A 16 32.60 -25.28 -7.94
C LEU A 16 32.05 -23.95 -7.42
N LEU A 17 32.72 -23.34 -6.42
CA LEU A 17 32.36 -22.01 -5.91
C LEU A 17 32.65 -20.89 -6.92
N ARG A 18 33.70 -21.01 -7.75
CA ARG A 18 33.99 -20.07 -8.84
C ARG A 18 32.98 -20.21 -9.98
N THR A 19 32.57 -21.42 -10.33
CA THR A 19 31.56 -21.66 -11.37
C THR A 19 30.16 -21.22 -10.90
N GLN A 20 29.83 -21.35 -9.61
CA GLN A 20 28.61 -20.79 -9.02
C GLN A 20 28.63 -19.25 -8.99
N ARG A 21 29.76 -18.60 -8.63
CA ARG A 21 29.87 -17.14 -8.65
C ARG A 21 29.78 -16.56 -10.07
N HIS A 22 30.33 -17.24 -11.07
CA HIS A 22 30.21 -16.80 -12.47
C HIS A 22 28.79 -16.98 -13.02
N ASN A 23 28.07 -18.04 -12.66
CA ASN A 23 26.66 -18.18 -13.02
C ASN A 23 25.77 -17.16 -12.29
N LEU A 24 26.06 -16.85 -11.03
CA LEU A 24 25.32 -15.84 -10.27
C LEU A 24 25.51 -14.42 -10.86
N SER A 25 26.70 -14.09 -11.39
CA SER A 25 26.96 -12.77 -12.00
C SER A 25 26.30 -12.60 -13.37
N THR A 26 26.13 -13.67 -14.14
CA THR A 26 25.42 -13.65 -15.43
C THR A 26 23.91 -13.56 -15.22
N VAL A 27 23.35 -14.35 -14.29
CA VAL A 27 21.91 -14.32 -13.97
C VAL A 27 21.48 -13.00 -13.31
N THR A 28 22.34 -12.39 -12.47
CA THR A 28 22.07 -11.06 -11.89
C THR A 28 22.14 -9.94 -12.92
N ARG A 29 22.99 -10.05 -13.96
CA ARG A 29 22.98 -9.09 -15.07
C ARG A 29 21.74 -9.21 -15.95
N GLU A 30 21.24 -10.42 -16.20
CA GLU A 30 20.02 -10.60 -17.00
C GLU A 30 18.74 -10.14 -16.28
N LEU A 31 18.60 -10.43 -14.98
CA LEU A 31 17.41 -10.01 -14.20
C LEU A 31 17.35 -8.49 -13.98
N ILE A 32 18.50 -7.82 -13.85
CA ILE A 32 18.56 -6.35 -13.75
C ILE A 32 18.29 -5.70 -15.12
N THR A 33 18.76 -6.32 -16.22
CA THR A 33 18.58 -5.77 -17.58
C THR A 33 17.13 -5.90 -18.07
N ILE A 34 16.43 -6.99 -17.73
CA ILE A 34 15.01 -7.18 -18.08
C ILE A 34 14.12 -6.13 -17.37
N ASN A 35 14.44 -5.77 -16.12
CA ASN A 35 13.66 -4.80 -15.34
C ASN A 35 13.87 -3.34 -15.81
N VAL A 36 15.04 -3.02 -16.38
CA VAL A 36 15.37 -1.68 -16.90
C VAL A 36 14.79 -1.44 -18.30
N TYR A 37 14.71 -2.46 -19.16
CA TYR A 37 14.14 -2.33 -20.51
C TYR A 37 12.61 -2.29 -20.54
N CYS A 38 11.91 -2.99 -19.63
CA CYS A 38 10.44 -2.88 -19.53
C CYS A 38 9.98 -1.50 -19.06
N SER A 39 10.77 -0.82 -18.23
CA SER A 39 10.45 0.51 -17.70
C SER A 39 10.68 1.66 -18.71
N THR A 40 11.58 1.47 -19.69
CA THR A 40 11.89 2.50 -20.70
C THR A 40 11.04 2.39 -21.97
N ALA A 41 10.48 1.21 -22.28
CA ALA A 41 9.66 1.00 -23.48
C ALA A 41 8.21 1.49 -23.36
N ILE A 42 7.67 1.64 -22.14
CA ILE A 42 6.28 2.10 -21.91
C ILE A 42 6.20 3.63 -21.77
N GLY A 43 7.33 4.31 -21.56
CA GLY A 43 7.40 5.73 -21.19
C GLY A 43 7.61 6.77 -22.31
N ILE A 44 7.77 6.40 -23.58
CA ILE A 44 8.14 7.37 -24.64
C ILE A 44 7.05 7.61 -25.71
N ALA A 45 5.95 6.84 -25.73
CA ALA A 45 4.88 7.03 -26.70
C ALA A 45 3.65 7.73 -26.11
N LYS A 46 3.76 9.02 -25.76
CA LYS A 46 2.70 10.07 -25.78
C LYS A 46 3.03 11.23 -24.84
N LEU A 47 3.88 12.17 -25.27
CA LEU A 47 3.89 13.53 -24.72
C LEU A 47 4.60 14.48 -25.69
N THR A 48 3.87 14.92 -26.71
CA THR A 48 4.22 16.15 -27.42
C THR A 48 2.94 16.82 -27.91
N LYS A 49 2.47 17.78 -27.12
CA LYS A 49 1.69 18.98 -27.51
C LYS A 49 1.38 19.73 -26.20
N ARG A 50 2.22 20.72 -25.87
CA ARG A 50 1.91 22.16 -25.94
C ARG A 50 0.65 22.51 -25.16
N PHE A 51 0.80 23.25 -24.06
CA PHE A 51 0.41 24.65 -23.96
C PHE A 51 1.07 25.30 -22.72
N ALA A 52 1.70 26.44 -22.95
CA ALA A 52 2.13 27.38 -21.93
C ALA A 52 0.91 28.07 -21.29
N THR A 53 1.06 28.61 -20.08
CA THR A 53 0.66 29.99 -19.69
C THR A 53 0.68 30.16 -18.16
N THR A 54 1.60 31.02 -17.72
CA THR A 54 1.51 32.04 -16.64
C THR A 54 1.23 31.62 -15.20
N SER A 55 2.30 31.61 -14.41
CA SER A 55 2.29 31.77 -12.96
C SER A 55 2.04 33.24 -12.59
N ILE A 56 1.08 33.50 -11.71
CA ILE A 56 0.95 34.78 -11.00
C ILE A 56 1.30 34.53 -9.55
N SER A 57 2.42 35.12 -9.11
CA SER A 57 2.83 35.22 -7.72
C SER A 57 2.05 36.32 -7.02
N ILE A 58 1.44 36.04 -5.87
CA ILE A 58 0.94 37.06 -4.95
C ILE A 58 1.71 36.95 -3.64
N SER A 59 2.52 37.99 -3.44
CA SER A 59 3.29 38.33 -2.25
C SER A 59 2.41 38.93 -1.16
N ASN A 60 2.52 38.44 0.07
CA ASN A 60 1.95 39.09 1.26
C ASN A 60 3.06 39.73 2.08
N SER A 61 3.03 41.06 2.19
CA SER A 61 3.83 41.84 3.11
C SER A 61 2.90 42.60 4.07
N GLN A 62 3.12 42.38 5.37
CA GLN A 62 3.26 43.40 6.44
C GLN A 62 2.06 44.36 6.71
N ILE A 63 1.66 44.82 7.90
CA ILE A 63 2.19 44.84 9.28
C ILE A 63 1.18 45.70 10.14
N TYR A 64 1.31 45.65 11.47
CA TYR A 64 0.91 46.63 12.54
C TYR A 64 -0.51 46.64 13.18
N ASN A 65 -0.52 46.16 14.44
CA ASN A 65 -1.08 46.65 15.72
C ASN A 65 -2.36 47.52 15.79
N ASN A 66 -3.23 47.23 16.76
CA ASN A 66 -3.28 47.95 18.05
C ASN A 66 -4.33 47.40 19.05
N SER A 67 -4.05 47.64 20.33
CA SER A 67 -4.85 47.29 21.52
C SER A 67 -6.04 48.22 21.79
N THR A 68 -6.98 47.72 22.61
CA THR A 68 -7.82 48.42 23.62
C THR A 68 -9.34 48.51 23.37
N SER A 69 -10.06 47.60 24.06
CA SER A 69 -11.19 47.78 25.01
C SER A 69 -12.50 48.53 24.65
N VAL A 70 -13.58 47.87 25.10
CA VAL A 70 -14.93 48.34 25.48
C VAL A 70 -16.03 48.32 24.41
N MET A 71 -17.02 47.45 24.65
CA MET A 71 -18.29 47.25 23.94
C MET A 71 -19.24 48.45 24.07
N PRO A 72 -20.17 48.64 23.10
CA PRO A 72 -21.55 48.20 23.37
C PRO A 72 -22.20 47.47 22.18
N ALA A 73 -23.04 46.48 22.46
CA ALA A 73 -23.98 45.88 21.52
C ALA A 73 -25.34 46.61 21.58
N PRO A 74 -26.33 46.35 20.69
CA PRO A 74 -26.30 45.68 19.38
C PRO A 74 -26.93 46.55 18.26
N SER A 75 -26.32 46.63 17.08
CA SER A 75 -27.02 47.12 15.87
C SER A 75 -27.15 46.00 14.85
N MET A 76 -28.39 45.56 14.67
CA MET A 76 -28.84 44.74 13.55
C MET A 76 -28.64 45.53 12.24
N SER A 77 -27.48 45.39 11.62
CA SER A 77 -27.31 45.65 10.20
C SER A 77 -25.98 45.10 9.70
N ASN A 78 -26.09 44.01 8.96
CA ASN A 78 -25.40 43.69 7.71
C ASN A 78 -24.80 42.28 7.76
N PRO A 79 -25.46 41.25 7.19
CA PRO A 79 -24.77 40.02 6.84
C PRO A 79 -23.83 40.34 5.66
N GLN A 80 -22.68 40.96 5.94
CA GLN A 80 -21.60 41.09 4.96
C GLN A 80 -21.04 39.71 4.67
N SER A 81 -21.71 39.05 3.72
CA SER A 81 -21.12 38.23 2.67
C SER A 81 -19.96 37.32 3.08
N LEU A 82 -20.28 36.25 3.82
CA LEU A 82 -19.57 34.97 3.72
C LEU A 82 -19.70 34.33 2.32
N ASP A 83 -20.46 34.96 1.43
CA ASP A 83 -20.84 34.48 0.10
C ASP A 83 -19.75 34.65 -0.98
N SER A 84 -18.65 35.36 -0.69
CA SER A 84 -17.63 35.68 -1.69
C SER A 84 -16.59 34.57 -1.93
N ALA A 85 -16.58 33.49 -1.15
CA ALA A 85 -15.61 32.41 -1.27
C ALA A 85 -16.13 31.18 -2.06
N ALA A 86 -17.41 31.15 -2.43
CA ALA A 86 -17.97 30.03 -3.18
C ALA A 86 -17.63 30.12 -4.67
N PHE A 87 -16.88 29.16 -5.20
CA PHE A 87 -16.60 29.04 -6.64
C PHE A 87 -17.88 28.64 -7.40
N ARG A 88 -18.73 29.64 -7.71
CA ARG A 88 -20.04 29.43 -8.38
C ARG A 88 -19.95 29.12 -9.87
N ASN A 89 -18.76 29.22 -10.47
CA ASN A 89 -18.58 28.99 -11.91
C ASN A 89 -18.59 27.51 -12.28
N PHE A 90 -18.31 26.60 -11.34
CA PHE A 90 -18.39 25.16 -11.59
C PHE A 90 -19.78 24.74 -12.08
N CYS A 91 -20.83 25.25 -11.43
CA CYS A 91 -22.22 24.92 -11.76
C CYS A 91 -22.68 25.47 -13.13
N LYS A 92 -21.91 26.38 -13.75
CA LYS A 92 -22.21 26.91 -15.09
C LYS A 92 -21.67 26.03 -16.22
N LEU A 93 -20.82 25.05 -15.89
CA LEU A 93 -20.30 24.11 -16.86
C LEU A 93 -21.39 23.11 -17.28
N PRO A 94 -21.45 22.71 -18.57
CA PRO A 94 -22.25 21.57 -19.01
C PRO A 94 -21.99 20.34 -18.15
N THR A 95 -23.04 19.53 -17.93
CA THR A 95 -22.99 18.34 -17.06
C THR A 95 -21.86 17.40 -17.46
N GLU A 96 -21.62 17.21 -18.76
CA GLU A 96 -20.57 16.33 -19.27
C GLU A 96 -19.18 16.78 -18.81
N LEU A 97 -18.93 18.09 -18.75
CA LEU A 97 -17.66 18.63 -18.28
C LEU A 97 -17.54 18.49 -16.76
N ARG A 98 -18.62 18.70 -16.02
CA ARG A 98 -18.62 18.54 -14.55
C ARG A 98 -18.31 17.09 -14.16
N LEU A 99 -18.97 16.13 -14.79
CA LEU A 99 -18.73 14.70 -14.57
C LEU A 99 -17.31 14.28 -14.97
N LYS A 100 -16.78 14.82 -16.09
CA LYS A 100 -15.36 14.61 -16.44
C LYS A 100 -14.43 15.13 -15.36
N ILE A 101 -14.64 16.37 -14.89
CA ILE A 101 -13.81 16.97 -13.83
C ILE A 101 -13.86 16.11 -12.56
N TRP A 102 -15.03 15.62 -12.15
CA TRP A 102 -15.13 14.72 -11.00
C TRP A 102 -14.35 13.42 -11.19
N ASN A 103 -14.46 12.79 -12.36
CA ASN A 103 -13.71 11.58 -12.68
C ASN A 103 -12.19 11.81 -12.69
N TYR A 104 -11.73 12.96 -13.21
CA TYR A 104 -10.32 13.34 -13.18
C TYR A 104 -9.82 13.71 -11.78
N ASN A 105 -10.71 14.11 -10.86
CA ASN A 105 -10.35 14.46 -9.48
C ASN A 105 -10.26 13.25 -8.55
N LEU A 106 -10.74 12.07 -8.97
CA LEU A 106 -10.59 10.84 -8.19
C LEU A 106 -9.11 10.61 -7.85
N PRO A 107 -8.80 10.16 -6.63
CA PRO A 107 -7.41 10.02 -6.22
C PRO A 107 -6.70 8.97 -7.08
N PRO A 108 -5.37 9.11 -7.24
CA PRO A 108 -4.55 8.07 -7.85
C PRO A 108 -4.56 6.81 -6.98
N ALA A 109 -3.95 5.73 -7.50
CA ALA A 109 -3.76 4.50 -6.75
C ALA A 109 -3.11 4.79 -5.38
N ARG A 110 -3.77 4.36 -4.31
CA ARG A 110 -3.38 4.63 -2.93
C ARG A 110 -3.36 3.35 -2.10
N LEU A 111 -2.57 3.39 -1.04
CA LEU A 111 -2.52 2.32 -0.06
C LEU A 111 -3.67 2.47 0.93
N VAL A 112 -4.41 1.39 1.18
CA VAL A 112 -5.55 1.36 2.12
C VAL A 112 -5.23 0.39 3.26
N PRO A 113 -4.63 0.88 4.37
CA PRO A 113 -4.33 0.04 5.52
C PRO A 113 -5.62 -0.51 6.13
N ILE A 114 -5.70 -1.82 6.34
CA ILE A 114 -6.84 -2.45 7.00
C ILE A 114 -6.44 -2.91 8.40
N GLN A 115 -7.26 -2.57 9.39
CA GLN A 115 -7.07 -2.93 10.80
C GLN A 115 -8.40 -3.31 11.43
N TYR A 116 -8.39 -4.14 12.47
CA TYR A 116 -9.57 -4.44 13.26
C TYR A 116 -9.37 -3.98 14.70
N GLY A 117 -10.46 -3.49 15.31
CA GLY A 117 -10.46 -2.99 16.69
C GLY A 117 -10.02 -1.53 16.81
N SER A 118 -10.50 -0.89 17.88
CA SER A 118 -10.25 0.53 18.17
C SER A 118 -8.87 0.71 18.81
N SER A 119 -7.81 0.80 18.02
CA SER A 119 -6.56 1.40 18.49
C SER A 119 -6.52 2.88 18.10
N TRP A 120 -7.48 3.67 18.61
CA TRP A 120 -7.25 5.10 18.75
C TRP A 120 -6.65 5.35 20.13
N PRO A 121 -5.40 5.83 20.22
CA PRO A 121 -4.81 6.21 21.50
C PRO A 121 -5.68 7.31 22.12
N GLY A 122 -6.32 7.02 23.26
CA GLY A 122 -7.10 8.00 24.02
C GLY A 122 -8.63 7.84 24.00
N CYS A 123 -9.19 6.83 23.32
CA CYS A 123 -10.64 6.58 23.34
C CYS A 123 -10.95 5.20 23.93
N SER A 124 -10.98 5.10 25.26
CA SER A 124 -11.41 3.89 25.98
C SER A 124 -12.94 3.69 25.97
N GLU A 125 -13.72 4.63 25.43
CA GLU A 125 -15.19 4.64 25.51
C GLU A 125 -15.88 5.00 24.17
N SER A 126 -15.23 4.79 23.03
CA SER A 126 -15.93 4.94 21.74
C SER A 126 -16.85 3.74 21.49
N PRO A 127 -18.02 3.94 20.85
CA PRO A 127 -18.99 2.88 20.61
C PRO A 127 -18.29 1.70 19.97
N SER A 128 -18.54 0.50 20.49
CA SER A 128 -17.96 -0.77 20.08
C SER A 128 -18.09 -0.96 18.57
N TRP A 129 -17.11 -0.46 17.84
CA TRP A 129 -17.15 -0.41 16.40
C TRP A 129 -16.77 -1.80 15.90
N THR A 130 -17.79 -2.56 15.53
CA THR A 130 -17.64 -3.93 15.04
C THR A 130 -17.26 -3.88 13.57
N GLY A 131 -15.98 -4.03 13.25
CA GLY A 131 -15.55 -4.08 11.85
C GLY A 131 -14.09 -3.73 11.64
N CYS A 132 -13.71 -3.72 10.36
CA CYS A 132 -12.42 -3.19 9.94
C CYS A 132 -12.48 -1.67 9.76
N THR A 133 -11.40 -1.01 10.14
CA THR A 133 -11.18 0.42 9.93
C THR A 133 -9.93 0.66 9.11
N SER A 134 -9.84 1.83 8.47
CA SER A 134 -8.68 2.26 7.73
C SER A 134 -8.29 3.70 8.08
N SER A 135 -6.99 3.97 8.13
CA SER A 135 -6.44 5.32 8.25
C SER A 135 -6.25 6.02 6.89
N ALA A 136 -6.67 5.39 5.79
CA ALA A 136 -6.58 5.99 4.46
C ALA A 136 -7.45 7.24 4.37
N THR A 137 -6.90 8.32 3.81
CA THR A 137 -7.64 9.57 3.59
C THR A 137 -8.89 9.30 2.77
N ILE A 138 -10.08 9.70 3.23
CA ILE A 138 -11.29 9.48 2.44
C ILE A 138 -11.25 10.34 1.17
N PRO A 139 -11.54 9.80 -0.03
CA PRO A 139 -11.52 10.58 -1.27
C PRO A 139 -12.36 11.86 -1.16
N SER A 140 -11.77 13.01 -1.52
CA SER A 140 -12.43 14.32 -1.46
C SER A 140 -13.78 14.34 -2.16
N ASN A 141 -13.91 13.60 -3.28
CA ASN A 141 -15.13 13.51 -4.05
C ASN A 141 -16.32 12.98 -3.25
N LEU A 142 -16.10 12.10 -2.27
CA LEU A 142 -17.17 11.55 -1.42
C LEU A 142 -17.75 12.59 -0.45
N HIS A 143 -17.07 13.71 -0.26
CA HIS A 143 -17.47 14.75 0.71
C HIS A 143 -17.62 16.16 0.10
N ALA A 144 -17.24 16.38 -1.16
CA ALA A 144 -17.32 17.68 -1.81
C ALA A 144 -18.76 18.18 -2.02
N CYS A 145 -19.60 17.41 -2.72
CA CYS A 145 -21.03 17.71 -2.94
C CYS A 145 -21.79 16.45 -3.35
N SER A 146 -23.13 16.52 -3.46
CA SER A 146 -23.96 15.36 -3.84
C SER A 146 -23.62 14.80 -5.22
N GLU A 147 -23.36 15.66 -6.21
CA GLU A 147 -22.95 15.22 -7.55
C GLU A 147 -21.60 14.50 -7.54
N SER A 148 -20.61 15.09 -6.88
CA SER A 148 -19.27 14.49 -6.76
C SER A 148 -19.32 13.15 -6.03
N ARG A 149 -20.14 13.06 -4.97
CA ARG A 149 -20.37 11.81 -4.23
C ARG A 149 -21.00 10.74 -5.11
N ASN A 150 -22.05 11.09 -5.85
CA ASN A 150 -22.72 10.14 -6.75
C ASN A 150 -21.77 9.64 -7.85
N GLU A 151 -20.86 10.48 -8.34
CA GLU A 151 -19.84 10.05 -9.30
C GLU A 151 -18.81 9.12 -8.65
N ALA A 152 -18.31 9.46 -7.46
CA ALA A 152 -17.31 8.66 -6.75
C ALA A 152 -17.84 7.28 -6.30
N LEU A 153 -19.11 7.20 -5.90
CA LEU A 153 -19.76 5.95 -5.47
C LEU A 153 -19.96 4.95 -6.63
N LYS A 154 -19.69 5.32 -7.88
CA LYS A 154 -19.61 4.36 -9.00
C LYS A 154 -18.37 3.49 -8.94
N TYR A 155 -17.32 3.97 -8.26
CA TYR A 155 -16.02 3.32 -8.17
C TYR A 155 -15.75 2.82 -6.75
N TYR A 156 -16.10 3.61 -5.74
CA TYR A 156 -15.83 3.31 -4.34
C TYR A 156 -17.02 2.59 -3.69
N GLY A 157 -16.77 1.38 -3.20
CA GLY A 157 -17.66 0.63 -2.33
C GLY A 157 -17.22 0.74 -0.86
N LEU A 158 -18.17 0.67 0.06
CA LEU A 158 -17.88 0.41 1.47
C LEU A 158 -17.75 -1.10 1.67
N GLY A 159 -16.67 -1.54 2.31
CA GLY A 159 -16.44 -2.96 2.57
C GLY A 159 -15.70 -3.25 3.88
N PHE A 160 -15.49 -4.55 4.10
CA PHE A 160 -14.81 -5.17 5.23
C PHE A 160 -15.56 -5.05 6.57
N GLY A 161 -16.88 -5.28 6.52
CA GLY A 161 -17.73 -5.37 7.70
C GLY A 161 -17.52 -6.68 8.48
N PHE A 162 -17.73 -6.65 9.80
CA PHE A 162 -17.70 -7.86 10.65
C PHE A 162 -19.09 -8.27 11.09
N ALA A 163 -19.32 -9.58 11.22
CA ALA A 163 -20.54 -10.14 11.81
C ALA A 163 -21.84 -9.57 11.19
N ARG A 164 -21.85 -9.39 9.85
CA ARG A 164 -22.95 -8.77 9.07
C ARG A 164 -23.21 -7.29 9.38
N GLY A 165 -22.33 -6.65 10.14
CA GLY A 165 -22.29 -5.20 10.25
C GLY A 165 -21.79 -4.57 8.94
N PRO A 166 -22.15 -3.30 8.68
CA PRO A 166 -21.72 -2.62 7.46
C PRO A 166 -20.20 -2.40 7.44
N GLY A 167 -19.58 -2.60 6.28
CA GLY A 167 -18.21 -2.17 6.04
C GLY A 167 -18.07 -0.64 6.08
N GLN A 168 -16.90 -0.14 6.48
CA GLN A 168 -16.66 1.31 6.61
C GLN A 168 -15.42 1.80 5.87
N ILE A 169 -14.74 0.91 5.16
CA ILE A 169 -13.56 1.27 4.37
C ILE A 169 -14.03 1.51 2.95
N PHE A 170 -13.83 2.75 2.45
CA PHE A 170 -14.01 3.05 1.03
C PHE A 170 -12.85 2.46 0.24
N LEU A 171 -13.15 1.54 -0.66
CA LEU A 171 -12.18 0.89 -1.54
C LEU A 171 -12.68 0.98 -2.99
N ASP A 172 -11.78 1.39 -3.89
CA ASP A 172 -11.93 1.16 -5.34
C ASP A 172 -11.11 -0.09 -5.70
N PRO A 173 -11.75 -1.24 -6.00
CA PRO A 173 -11.06 -2.48 -6.33
C PRO A 173 -10.04 -2.38 -7.47
N GLU A 174 -10.29 -1.49 -8.43
CA GLU A 174 -9.49 -1.34 -9.65
C GLU A 174 -8.31 -0.39 -9.45
N ARG A 175 -8.34 0.51 -8.45
CA ARG A 175 -7.29 1.53 -8.20
C ARG A 175 -6.58 1.43 -6.86
N ASP A 176 -7.28 1.06 -5.81
CA ASP A 176 -6.70 0.98 -4.48
C ASP A 176 -5.86 -0.30 -4.29
N ILE A 177 -5.00 -0.27 -3.29
CA ILE A 177 -4.17 -1.41 -2.85
C ILE A 177 -4.51 -1.66 -1.38
N LEU A 178 -5.16 -2.78 -1.07
CA LEU A 178 -5.46 -3.15 0.31
C LEU A 178 -4.16 -3.51 1.03
N TYR A 179 -3.92 -2.98 2.22
CA TYR A 179 -2.64 -3.15 2.92
C TYR A 179 -2.79 -3.77 4.30
N PHE A 180 -2.16 -4.93 4.49
CA PHE A 180 -1.96 -5.55 5.80
C PHE A 180 -0.63 -5.08 6.39
N GLY A 181 -0.72 -4.06 7.24
CA GLY A 181 0.44 -3.44 7.89
C GLY A 181 0.95 -4.17 9.13
N PRO A 182 2.10 -3.73 9.67
CA PRO A 182 2.61 -4.24 10.94
C PRO A 182 1.68 -3.85 12.09
N ARG A 183 1.71 -4.65 13.16
CA ARG A 183 0.97 -4.40 14.40
C ARG A 183 1.83 -4.82 15.58
N ASP A 184 1.87 -3.98 16.61
CA ASP A 184 2.68 -4.24 17.80
C ASP A 184 2.17 -5.45 18.57
N GLY A 185 3.12 -6.28 19.03
CA GLY A 185 2.85 -7.50 19.78
C GLY A 185 3.20 -8.77 19.02
N TYR A 186 3.55 -9.81 19.77
CA TYR A 186 3.89 -11.13 19.22
C TYR A 186 2.72 -11.69 18.41
N MET A 187 2.97 -11.98 17.13
CA MET A 187 1.96 -12.45 16.17
C MET A 187 0.73 -11.54 15.99
N ALA A 188 0.79 -10.27 16.40
CA ALA A 188 -0.36 -9.38 16.33
C ALA A 188 -0.79 -9.07 14.89
N ALA A 189 0.18 -8.93 13.97
CA ALA A 189 -0.08 -8.71 12.55
C ALA A 189 -0.71 -9.93 11.86
N ASP A 190 -0.19 -11.14 12.14
CA ASP A 190 -0.78 -12.39 11.65
C ASP A 190 -2.18 -12.62 12.24
N SER A 191 -2.35 -12.45 13.55
CA SER A 191 -3.67 -12.58 14.21
C SER A 191 -4.72 -11.64 13.61
N GLN A 192 -4.31 -10.41 13.25
CA GLN A 192 -5.15 -9.47 12.51
C GLN A 192 -5.55 -10.00 11.15
N PHE A 193 -4.56 -10.44 10.37
CA PHE A 193 -4.80 -11.00 9.06
C PHE A 193 -5.78 -12.19 9.12
N GLN A 194 -5.54 -13.16 10.01
CA GLN A 194 -6.40 -14.34 10.15
C GLN A 194 -7.83 -13.96 10.57
N THR A 195 -7.97 -12.99 11.47
CA THR A 195 -9.28 -12.50 11.92
C THR A 195 -10.05 -11.87 10.75
N ILE A 196 -9.41 -10.97 10.00
CA ILE A 196 -10.01 -10.31 8.84
C ILE A 196 -10.40 -11.36 7.77
N MET A 197 -9.50 -12.29 7.46
CA MET A 197 -9.78 -13.37 6.50
C MET A 197 -10.94 -14.26 6.91
N SER A 198 -11.18 -14.42 8.22
CA SER A 198 -12.25 -15.26 8.75
C SER A 198 -13.59 -14.52 8.85
N MET A 199 -13.56 -13.23 9.21
CA MET A 199 -14.74 -12.47 9.61
C MET A 199 -15.34 -11.58 8.52
N CYS A 200 -14.53 -11.13 7.54
CA CYS A 200 -15.03 -10.34 6.43
C CYS A 200 -15.87 -11.20 5.46
N ASP A 201 -16.82 -10.54 4.80
CA ASP A 201 -17.64 -11.17 3.76
C ASP A 201 -16.74 -11.70 2.63
N PRO A 202 -16.88 -12.98 2.23
CA PRO A 202 -16.16 -13.54 1.09
C PRO A 202 -16.33 -12.75 -0.21
N GLU A 203 -17.51 -12.17 -0.47
CA GLU A 203 -17.77 -11.39 -1.67
C GLU A 203 -16.94 -10.10 -1.68
N GLU A 204 -16.83 -9.42 -0.54
CA GLU A 204 -16.01 -8.22 -0.39
C GLU A 204 -14.51 -8.52 -0.55
N LEU A 205 -14.04 -9.63 0.04
CA LEU A 205 -12.66 -10.08 -0.10
C LEU A 205 -12.33 -10.50 -1.54
N ALA A 206 -13.29 -11.08 -2.27
CA ALA A 206 -13.12 -11.49 -3.66
C ALA A 206 -12.99 -10.32 -4.63
N LEU A 207 -13.45 -9.12 -4.27
CA LEU A 207 -13.29 -7.92 -5.11
C LEU A 207 -11.86 -7.38 -5.11
N VAL A 208 -11.04 -7.69 -4.09
CA VAL A 208 -9.70 -7.10 -3.97
C VAL A 208 -8.76 -7.58 -5.08
N ARG A 209 -8.28 -6.66 -5.92
CA ARG A 209 -7.35 -6.96 -7.03
C ARG A 209 -5.88 -6.84 -6.66
N ARG A 210 -5.52 -5.88 -5.80
CA ARG A 210 -4.14 -5.62 -5.40
C ARG A 210 -3.99 -5.64 -3.89
N LEU A 211 -3.01 -6.39 -3.43
CA LEU A 211 -2.76 -6.62 -2.02
C LEU A 211 -1.32 -6.23 -1.67
N ALA A 212 -1.13 -5.43 -0.64
CA ALA A 212 0.17 -5.17 -0.04
C ALA A 212 0.26 -5.86 1.32
N ILE A 213 1.38 -6.52 1.61
CA ILE A 213 1.57 -7.31 2.83
C ILE A 213 2.90 -6.98 3.47
N ASN A 214 2.88 -6.54 4.72
CA ASN A 214 4.09 -6.30 5.48
C ASN A 214 4.79 -7.62 5.88
N ASP A 215 6.12 -7.62 5.91
CA ASP A 215 6.89 -8.81 6.30
C ASP A 215 6.60 -9.29 7.75
N ALA A 216 6.06 -8.44 8.62
CA ALA A 216 5.61 -8.81 9.96
C ALA A 216 4.56 -9.93 10.00
N LEU A 217 3.84 -10.19 8.89
CA LEU A 217 2.87 -11.29 8.80
C LEU A 217 3.53 -12.67 8.69
N PHE A 218 4.78 -12.74 8.24
CA PHE A 218 5.48 -14.02 8.02
C PHE A 218 6.92 -14.01 8.56
N TRP A 219 7.25 -13.00 9.36
CA TRP A 219 8.56 -12.80 9.95
C TRP A 219 8.43 -12.34 11.40
N VAL A 220 8.33 -13.32 12.29
CA VAL A 220 7.92 -13.14 13.70
C VAL A 220 9.00 -12.44 14.56
N ASP A 221 10.28 -12.77 14.37
CA ASP A 221 11.37 -12.28 15.23
C ASP A 221 12.33 -11.35 14.47
N GLU A 222 13.14 -10.57 15.19
CA GLU A 222 14.27 -9.83 14.62
C GLU A 222 15.32 -10.77 14.00
N SER A 223 15.43 -11.98 14.55
CA SER A 223 16.27 -13.04 14.02
C SER A 223 15.54 -13.84 12.94
N TYR A 224 16.08 -13.87 11.72
CA TYR A 224 15.55 -14.69 10.64
C TYR A 224 15.62 -16.19 10.97
N ARG A 225 14.46 -16.86 11.03
CA ARG A 225 14.34 -18.32 11.19
C ARG A 225 13.73 -18.92 9.93
N SER A 226 14.58 -19.44 9.04
CA SER A 226 14.18 -19.86 7.68
C SER A 226 13.01 -20.84 7.63
N MET A 227 12.93 -21.80 8.57
CA MET A 227 11.86 -22.80 8.57
C MET A 227 10.51 -22.19 8.98
N THR A 228 10.45 -21.50 10.11
CA THR A 228 9.21 -20.85 10.59
C THR A 228 8.70 -19.82 9.61
N ALA A 229 9.60 -18.98 9.08
CA ALA A 229 9.24 -17.94 8.11
C ALA A 229 8.67 -18.55 6.82
N ALA A 230 9.28 -19.62 6.30
CA ALA A 230 8.75 -20.33 5.13
C ALA A 230 7.36 -20.93 5.38
N SER A 231 7.14 -21.59 6.53
CA SER A 231 5.83 -22.15 6.87
C SER A 231 4.74 -21.08 6.99
N LEU A 232 5.05 -19.93 7.58
CA LEU A 232 4.12 -18.82 7.69
C LEU A 232 3.80 -18.19 6.34
N THR A 233 4.78 -18.02 5.45
CA THR A 233 4.53 -17.52 4.09
C THR A 233 3.64 -18.47 3.29
N VAL A 234 3.84 -19.78 3.41
CA VAL A 234 2.97 -20.78 2.76
C VAL A 234 1.53 -20.67 3.29
N GLU A 235 1.33 -20.59 4.60
CA GLU A 235 -0.02 -20.48 5.18
C GLU A 235 -0.69 -19.14 4.81
N LEU A 236 0.05 -18.04 4.86
CA LEU A 236 -0.40 -16.73 4.42
C LEU A 236 -0.92 -16.78 2.97
N LEU A 237 -0.12 -17.30 2.05
CA LEU A 237 -0.48 -17.40 0.64
C LEU A 237 -1.66 -18.36 0.41
N ARG A 238 -1.74 -19.46 1.16
CA ARG A 238 -2.88 -20.38 1.13
C ARG A 238 -4.17 -19.69 1.55
N ARG A 239 -4.12 -18.84 2.58
CA ARG A 239 -5.26 -18.05 3.04
C ARG A 239 -5.71 -17.03 2.00
N ILE A 240 -4.76 -16.34 1.36
CA ILE A 240 -5.05 -15.39 0.26
C ILE A 240 -5.70 -16.14 -0.91
N GLN A 241 -5.12 -17.26 -1.34
CA GLN A 241 -5.69 -18.09 -2.41
C GLN A 241 -7.13 -18.50 -2.11
N ALA A 242 -7.43 -18.93 -0.88
CA ALA A 242 -8.74 -19.43 -0.51
C ALA A 242 -9.80 -18.33 -0.31
N ARG A 243 -9.41 -17.14 0.14
CA ARG A 243 -10.35 -16.09 0.57
C ARG A 243 -10.38 -14.86 -0.33
N MET A 244 -9.36 -14.65 -1.15
CA MET A 244 -9.23 -13.49 -2.03
C MET A 244 -8.94 -13.93 -3.47
N PRO A 245 -9.87 -14.65 -4.12
CA PRO A 245 -9.65 -15.21 -5.46
C PRO A 245 -9.46 -14.15 -6.55
N GLY A 246 -9.90 -12.91 -6.32
CA GLY A 246 -9.75 -11.80 -7.26
C GLY A 246 -8.37 -11.13 -7.28
N VAL A 247 -7.45 -11.54 -6.40
CA VAL A 247 -6.11 -10.91 -6.31
C VAL A 247 -5.30 -11.23 -7.56
N GLU A 248 -4.86 -10.17 -8.23
CA GLU A 248 -4.05 -10.21 -9.45
C GLU A 248 -2.59 -9.84 -9.15
N GLU A 249 -2.37 -9.01 -8.12
CA GLU A 249 -1.04 -8.55 -7.72
C GLU A 249 -0.84 -8.58 -6.20
N ILE A 250 0.30 -9.12 -5.75
CA ILE A 250 0.75 -9.09 -4.35
C ILE A 250 2.06 -8.29 -4.25
N ILE A 251 2.06 -7.25 -3.43
CA ILE A 251 3.22 -6.44 -3.14
C ILE A 251 3.69 -6.75 -1.72
N PHE A 252 4.87 -7.33 -1.59
CA PHE A 252 5.44 -7.58 -0.29
C PHE A 252 6.24 -6.36 0.18
N VAL A 253 6.00 -5.94 1.41
CA VAL A 253 6.51 -4.69 1.99
C VAL A 253 7.46 -5.02 3.15
N PRO A 254 8.79 -4.87 2.97
CA PRO A 254 9.74 -5.06 4.05
C PRO A 254 9.53 -4.05 5.18
N ARG A 255 9.80 -4.44 6.43
CA ARG A 255 9.92 -3.49 7.55
C ARG A 255 11.05 -2.49 7.28
N PRO A 256 10.87 -1.20 7.64
CA PRO A 256 11.94 -0.21 7.53
C PRO A 256 13.14 -0.60 8.40
N GLU A 257 14.34 -0.18 8.00
CA GLU A 257 15.58 -0.53 8.73
C GLU A 257 15.56 -0.01 10.18
N GLU A 258 14.95 1.15 10.39
CA GLU A 258 14.80 1.80 11.71
C GLU A 258 13.95 0.98 12.69
N ALA A 259 13.10 0.07 12.19
CA ALA A 259 12.28 -0.81 13.01
C ALA A 259 13.02 -2.08 13.46
N ARG A 260 14.31 -2.23 13.12
CA ARG A 260 15.13 -3.38 13.52
C ARG A 260 16.04 -2.98 14.67
N GLY A 261 16.12 -3.85 15.69
CA GLY A 261 16.99 -3.62 16.84
C GLY A 261 18.45 -3.31 16.45
N PRO A 262 19.16 -2.48 17.25
CA PRO A 262 20.51 -1.99 16.94
C PRO A 262 21.57 -3.10 16.82
N GLU A 263 21.30 -4.31 17.30
CA GLU A 263 22.20 -5.47 17.22
C GLU A 263 22.01 -6.33 15.95
N SER A 264 21.07 -5.96 15.07
CA SER A 264 20.61 -6.75 13.92
C SER A 264 20.87 -6.05 12.58
N TYR A 265 22.07 -5.47 12.37
CA TYR A 265 22.40 -4.92 11.06
C TYR A 265 22.47 -6.05 10.02
N ILE A 266 21.49 -6.05 9.13
CA ILE A 266 21.43 -6.93 7.96
C ILE A 266 21.39 -6.00 6.76
N GLU A 267 22.36 -6.14 5.86
CA GLU A 267 22.42 -5.35 4.63
C GLU A 267 21.07 -5.42 3.90
N PRO A 268 20.49 -4.29 3.46
CA PRO A 268 19.16 -4.29 2.88
C PRO A 268 19.05 -5.26 1.70
N SER A 269 20.07 -5.34 0.84
CA SER A 269 20.14 -6.31 -0.27
C SER A 269 19.88 -7.76 0.18
N MET A 270 20.41 -8.17 1.33
CA MET A 270 20.22 -9.50 1.91
C MET A 270 18.78 -9.72 2.37
N VAL A 271 18.10 -8.69 2.87
CA VAL A 271 16.68 -8.75 3.24
C VAL A 271 15.83 -9.05 2.01
N TYR A 272 16.00 -8.26 0.95
CA TYR A 272 15.25 -8.44 -0.30
C TYR A 272 15.52 -9.83 -0.89
N MET A 273 16.78 -10.30 -0.88
CA MET A 273 17.14 -11.62 -1.40
C MET A 273 16.52 -12.77 -0.60
N ARG A 274 16.58 -12.72 0.74
CA ARG A 274 15.97 -13.75 1.60
C ARG A 274 14.47 -13.80 1.44
N MET A 275 13.84 -12.62 1.45
CA MET A 275 12.41 -12.46 1.28
C MET A 275 11.95 -12.98 -0.09
N ALA A 276 12.64 -12.60 -1.18
CA ALA A 276 12.35 -13.10 -2.52
C ALA A 276 12.48 -14.62 -2.61
N HIS A 277 13.55 -15.21 -2.07
CA HIS A 277 13.75 -16.65 -2.06
C HIS A 277 12.65 -17.38 -1.28
N GLN A 278 12.25 -16.84 -0.13
CA GLN A 278 11.19 -17.40 0.70
C GLN A 278 9.84 -17.35 0.01
N ILE A 279 9.47 -16.21 -0.59
CA ILE A 279 8.24 -16.02 -1.36
C ILE A 279 8.21 -17.00 -2.55
N GLN A 280 9.30 -17.08 -3.30
CA GLN A 280 9.41 -17.98 -4.46
C GLN A 280 9.22 -19.45 -4.05
N THR A 281 9.85 -19.86 -2.94
CA THR A 281 9.73 -21.22 -2.40
C THR A 281 8.31 -21.52 -1.93
N ALA A 282 7.67 -20.57 -1.27
CA ALA A 282 6.30 -20.73 -0.77
C ALA A 282 5.27 -20.82 -1.91
N LEU A 283 5.43 -19.99 -2.95
CA LEU A 283 4.61 -20.05 -4.17
C LEU A 283 4.78 -21.39 -4.89
N ALA A 284 6.02 -21.85 -5.08
CA ALA A 284 6.29 -23.15 -5.69
C ALA A 284 5.63 -24.29 -4.91
N THR A 285 5.76 -24.27 -3.58
CA THR A 285 5.14 -25.25 -2.68
C THR A 285 3.61 -25.28 -2.83
N LEU A 286 2.97 -24.12 -2.95
CA LEU A 286 1.51 -24.05 -3.14
C LEU A 286 1.07 -24.49 -4.54
N CYS A 287 1.81 -24.10 -5.58
CA CYS A 287 1.54 -24.58 -6.95
C CYS A 287 1.59 -26.12 -7.04
N GLU A 288 2.51 -26.76 -6.32
CA GLU A 288 2.58 -28.23 -6.22
C GLU A 288 1.36 -28.82 -5.48
N GLN A 289 0.87 -28.13 -4.44
CA GLN A 289 -0.26 -28.58 -3.61
C GLN A 289 -1.63 -28.33 -4.25
N THR A 290 -1.76 -27.33 -5.11
CA THR A 290 -3.03 -26.95 -5.74
C THR A 290 -2.88 -26.87 -7.28
N PRO A 291 -2.97 -28.02 -7.98
CA PRO A 291 -2.89 -28.05 -9.43
C PRO A 291 -3.96 -27.18 -10.09
N GLY A 292 -3.57 -26.32 -11.03
CA GLY A 292 -4.48 -25.42 -11.75
C GLY A 292 -4.63 -24.03 -11.14
N TRP A 293 -4.03 -23.77 -9.96
CA TRP A 293 -3.93 -22.40 -9.45
C TRP A 293 -2.80 -21.64 -10.15
N THR A 294 -3.14 -20.48 -10.72
CA THR A 294 -2.17 -19.51 -11.20
C THR A 294 -1.88 -18.49 -10.12
N PRO A 295 -0.64 -18.41 -9.60
CA PRO A 295 -0.29 -17.44 -8.57
C PRO A 295 -0.38 -16.01 -9.12
N PRO A 296 -0.80 -15.03 -8.28
CA PRO A 296 -0.78 -13.62 -8.64
C PRO A 296 0.63 -13.14 -9.01
N CYS A 297 0.73 -12.07 -9.81
CA CYS A 297 2.01 -11.42 -10.01
C CYS A 297 2.50 -10.83 -8.68
N TRP A 298 3.81 -10.80 -8.45
CA TRP A 298 4.33 -10.30 -7.19
C TRP A 298 5.61 -9.49 -7.36
N ARG A 299 5.81 -8.55 -6.44
CA ARG A 299 7.03 -7.76 -6.32
C ARG A 299 7.28 -7.37 -4.86
N ILE A 300 8.50 -6.93 -4.57
CA ILE A 300 8.88 -6.38 -3.27
C ILE A 300 9.08 -4.88 -3.42
N LEU A 301 8.35 -4.07 -2.65
CA LEU A 301 8.49 -2.61 -2.63
C LEU A 301 8.54 -2.10 -1.19
N PRO A 302 9.44 -1.14 -0.86
CA PRO A 302 9.42 -0.50 0.45
C PRO A 302 8.17 0.37 0.60
N LEU A 303 7.75 0.64 1.84
CA LEU A 303 6.57 1.46 2.11
C LEU A 303 6.69 2.89 1.55
N SER A 304 7.92 3.42 1.46
CA SER A 304 8.21 4.72 0.87
C SER A 304 7.87 4.81 -0.62
N ALA A 305 7.83 3.69 -1.34
CA ALA A 305 7.45 3.65 -2.75
C ALA A 305 5.97 4.01 -3.00
N PHE A 306 5.13 4.01 -1.95
CA PHE A 306 3.71 4.35 -2.02
C PHE A 306 3.42 5.79 -1.61
N GLN A 307 4.39 6.50 -1.03
CA GLN A 307 4.21 7.85 -0.47
C GLN A 307 4.36 8.97 -1.51
N SER A 308 4.53 8.65 -2.79
CA SER A 308 4.88 9.63 -3.82
C SER A 308 3.71 10.10 -4.70
N VAL A 309 2.51 10.35 -4.17
CA VAL A 309 1.49 11.15 -4.88
C VAL A 309 0.55 11.83 -3.90
N GLY A 310 0.94 12.96 -3.31
CA GLY A 310 0.03 13.70 -2.41
C GLY A 310 0.60 14.85 -1.60
N ALA A 311 1.71 15.46 -2.02
CA ALA A 311 2.22 16.68 -1.41
C ALA A 311 2.62 17.68 -2.50
N ALA A 312 1.63 18.36 -3.08
CA ALA A 312 1.74 19.66 -3.74
C ALA A 312 0.33 20.24 -3.90
#